data_AF-A0A061QQW4-F1
#
_entry.id   AF-A0A061QQW4-F1
#
_cell.length_a   1.000
_cell.length_b   1.000
_cell.length_c   1.000
_cell.angle_alpha   90.00
_cell.angle_beta   90.00
_cell.angle_gamma   90.00
#
_symmetry.space_group_name_H-M   'P 1'
#
loop_
_entity.id
_entity.type
_entity.pdbx_description
1 polymer ?
#
loop_
_entity_poly.entity_id
_entity_poly.type
_entity_poly.pdbx_seq_one_letter_code
_entity_poly.pdbx_strand_id
1 'polypeptide(L)'
;RIGERECLSIRSAIQQGIFLRILGLDNKSKYSKMANPKFRKVLAVHDFLQNFSRSNRSVLLFADASDVIYLGGNQEIFKSYVRYLNNTITQSVIFGAEKNFWPYFSLGRGALLPDAYRRLEQYPKFGNDPYPFANAGLWIGDVSSAANLVRNWLTFNDNDPNKDDQGALHKLILQQKFRETFSISIDTRSRLFLCCVKTNLNNIRLWKVPTKVGPYL
;
A
#
# COMPACT_ATOMS: atom_id res chain seq x y z
N ARG A 1 -5.86 20.49 9.96
CA ARG A 1 -7.21 19.96 10.24
C ARG A 1 -7.28 18.61 9.55
N ILE A 2 -7.71 17.57 10.25
CA ILE A 2 -7.97 16.24 9.65
C ILE A 2 -9.33 16.37 8.95
N GLY A 3 -9.46 15.86 7.72
CA GLY A 3 -10.71 15.89 6.97
C GLY A 3 -11.67 14.78 7.41
N GLU A 4 -12.93 14.86 6.98
CA GLU A 4 -13.97 13.88 7.36
C GLU A 4 -13.63 12.45 6.93
N ARG A 5 -12.99 12.33 5.77
CA ARG A 5 -12.56 11.08 5.17
C ARG A 5 -11.47 10.40 6.00
N GLU A 6 -10.47 11.17 6.41
CA GLU A 6 -9.43 10.70 7.32
C GLU A 6 -10.01 10.32 8.69
N CYS A 7 -11.00 11.06 9.18
CA CYS A 7 -11.71 10.70 10.41
C CYS A 7 -12.41 9.34 10.31
N LEU A 8 -12.99 8.99 9.15
CA LEU A 8 -13.60 7.67 8.95
C LEU A 8 -12.56 6.54 9.00
N SER A 9 -11.42 6.71 8.33
CA SER A 9 -10.33 5.74 8.36
C SER A 9 -9.81 5.51 9.77
N ILE A 10 -9.50 6.60 10.49
CA ILE A 10 -9.03 6.58 11.88
C ILE A 10 -10.05 5.91 12.79
N ARG A 11 -11.34 6.25 12.64
CA ARG A 11 -12.41 5.66 13.43
C ARG A 11 -12.50 4.15 13.22
N SER A 12 -12.46 3.68 11.96
CA SER A 12 -12.51 2.25 11.66
C SER A 12 -11.32 1.49 12.24
N ALA A 13 -10.11 2.06 12.19
CA ALA A 13 -8.94 1.47 12.82
C ALA A 13 -9.07 1.35 14.34
N ILE A 14 -9.51 2.41 15.02
CA ILE A 14 -9.70 2.42 16.48
C ILE A 14 -10.74 1.35 16.88
N GLN A 15 -11.84 1.25 16.13
CA GLN A 15 -12.87 0.24 16.38
C GLN A 15 -12.34 -1.20 16.23
N GLN A 16 -11.34 -1.41 15.39
CA GLN A 16 -10.67 -2.70 15.20
C GLN A 16 -9.48 -2.92 16.15
N GLY A 17 -9.24 -2.00 17.09
CA GLY A 17 -8.10 -2.08 18.02
C GLY A 17 -6.74 -1.90 17.35
N ILE A 18 -6.69 -1.19 16.22
CA ILE A 18 -5.45 -0.94 15.46
C ILE A 18 -4.71 0.26 16.04
N PHE A 19 -3.42 0.09 16.31
CA PHE A 19 -2.55 1.19 16.73
C PHE A 19 -2.11 1.99 15.50
N LEU A 20 -2.56 3.24 15.41
CA LEU A 20 -2.27 4.12 14.29
C LEU A 20 -1.18 5.14 14.62
N ARG A 21 -0.27 5.34 13.66
CA ARG A 21 0.58 6.53 13.59
C ARG A 21 0.21 7.32 12.33
N ILE A 22 -0.30 8.53 12.51
CA ILE A 22 -0.59 9.44 11.39
C ILE A 22 0.66 10.25 11.08
N LEU A 23 1.17 10.13 9.86
CA LEU A 23 2.38 10.80 9.41
C LEU A 23 2.06 12.16 8.79
N GLY A 24 2.96 13.14 8.99
CA GLY A 24 2.85 14.47 8.37
C GLY A 24 2.03 15.51 9.15
N LEU A 25 1.44 15.13 10.30
CA LEU A 25 0.75 16.09 11.18
C LEU A 25 1.72 16.94 12.01
N ASP A 26 2.82 16.34 12.44
CA ASP A 26 3.85 16.90 13.32
C ASP A 26 4.83 17.83 12.56
N ASN A 27 5.08 17.57 11.27
CA ASN A 27 6.04 18.34 10.48
C ASN A 27 5.48 18.78 9.12
N LYS A 28 4.37 19.53 9.15
CA LYS A 28 3.72 20.02 7.93
C LYS A 28 4.66 20.81 7.01
N SER A 29 5.57 21.61 7.57
CA SER A 29 6.49 22.45 6.80
C SER A 29 7.52 21.64 6.01
N LYS A 30 7.99 20.50 6.53
CA LYS A 30 8.90 19.59 5.82
C LYS A 30 8.23 19.01 4.57
N TYR A 31 7.03 18.46 4.73
CA TYR A 31 6.38 17.74 3.63
C TYR A 31 5.68 18.69 2.64
N SER A 32 5.13 19.81 3.09
CA SER A 32 4.42 20.78 2.22
C SER A 32 5.29 21.46 1.17
N LYS A 33 6.62 21.52 1.37
CA LYS A 33 7.58 22.12 0.43
C LYS A 33 7.88 21.25 -0.80
N MET A 34 7.51 19.97 -0.80
CA MET A 34 7.73 19.11 -1.96
C MET A 34 6.75 19.43 -3.09
N ALA A 35 7.27 19.59 -4.32
CA ALA A 35 6.49 19.94 -5.50
C ALA A 35 5.39 18.92 -5.83
N ASN A 36 5.65 17.61 -5.65
CA ASN A 36 4.62 16.59 -5.83
C ASN A 36 4.01 16.15 -4.48
N PRO A 37 2.72 16.41 -4.24
CA PRO A 37 2.05 16.01 -3.01
C PRO A 37 2.00 14.51 -2.73
N LYS A 38 1.92 13.68 -3.78
CA LYS A 38 1.73 12.24 -3.62
C LYS A 38 2.99 11.54 -3.13
N PHE A 39 4.16 12.01 -3.54
CA PHE A 39 5.44 11.47 -3.08
C PHE A 39 5.80 11.84 -1.63
N ARG A 40 5.10 12.83 -1.04
CA ARG A 40 5.28 13.24 0.36
C ARG A 40 5.07 12.08 1.32
N LYS A 41 4.15 11.17 1.01
CA LYS A 41 3.86 10.02 1.87
C LYS A 41 5.02 9.02 1.91
N VAL A 42 5.69 8.80 0.78
CA VAL A 42 6.88 7.93 0.71
C VAL A 42 8.00 8.51 1.58
N LEU A 43 8.23 9.83 1.51
CA LEU A 43 9.20 10.51 2.37
C LEU A 43 8.81 10.44 3.87
N ALA A 44 7.54 10.67 4.19
CA ALA A 44 7.08 10.62 5.57
C ALA A 44 7.23 9.22 6.18
N VAL A 45 6.97 8.16 5.41
CA VAL A 45 7.22 6.78 5.83
C VAL A 45 8.71 6.51 5.98
N HIS A 46 9.55 7.01 5.06
CA HIS A 46 11.00 6.89 5.17
C HIS A 46 11.52 7.46 6.49
N ASP A 47 11.09 8.67 6.85
CA ASP A 47 11.46 9.34 8.09
C ASP A 47 10.97 8.57 9.32
N PHE A 48 9.73 8.05 9.27
CA PHE A 48 9.18 7.23 10.34
C PHE A 48 10.00 5.96 10.57
N LEU A 49 10.42 5.31 9.49
CA LEU A 49 11.21 4.08 9.54
C LEU A 49 12.63 4.28 10.10
N GLN A 50 13.16 5.51 10.12
CA GLN A 50 14.47 5.79 10.75
C GLN A 50 14.45 5.61 12.28
N ASN A 51 13.27 5.59 12.91
CA ASN A 51 13.14 5.40 14.35
C ASN A 51 13.29 3.94 14.80
N PHE A 52 13.43 3.01 13.86
CA PHE A 52 13.50 1.58 14.16
C PHE A 52 14.91 1.04 13.94
N SER A 53 15.35 0.14 14.82
CA SER A 53 16.61 -0.57 14.64
C SER A 53 16.53 -1.54 13.45
N ARG A 54 17.68 -1.85 12.84
CA ARG A 54 17.76 -2.89 11.79
C ARG A 54 17.35 -4.28 12.28
N SER A 55 17.43 -4.53 13.59
CA SER A 55 17.00 -5.77 14.23
C SER A 55 15.50 -5.81 14.57
N ASN A 56 14.76 -4.73 14.29
CA ASN A 56 13.33 -4.66 14.57
C ASN A 56 12.57 -5.67 13.69
N ARG A 57 11.79 -6.54 14.35
CA ARG A 57 10.98 -7.58 13.71
C ARG A 57 9.49 -7.24 13.67
N SER A 58 9.12 -5.99 13.96
CA SER A 58 7.75 -5.54 13.85
C SER A 58 7.29 -5.55 12.39
N VAL A 59 5.99 -5.71 12.20
CA VAL A 59 5.34 -5.57 10.91
C VAL A 59 4.70 -4.19 10.82
N LEU A 60 4.92 -3.51 9.70
CA LEU A 60 4.32 -2.24 9.36
C LEU A 60 3.22 -2.46 8.33
N LEU A 61 2.03 -1.93 8.61
CA LEU A 61 0.99 -1.72 7.62
C LEU A 61 0.96 -0.23 7.25
N PHE A 62 1.22 0.08 5.99
CA PHE A 62 1.03 1.41 5.42
C PHE A 62 -0.31 1.47 4.68
N ALA A 63 -1.02 2.58 4.83
CA ALA A 63 -2.28 2.85 4.17
C ALA A 63 -2.47 4.36 3.94
N ASP A 64 -3.08 4.72 2.82
CA ASP A 64 -3.60 6.07 2.59
C ASP A 64 -4.67 6.41 3.65
N ALA A 65 -4.68 7.65 4.11
CA ALA A 65 -5.52 8.03 5.25
C ALA A 65 -6.97 8.35 4.85
N SER A 66 -7.23 8.77 3.62
CA SER A 66 -8.53 9.35 3.23
C SER A 66 -9.57 8.32 2.77
N ASP A 67 -9.14 7.18 2.25
CA ASP A 67 -9.99 6.28 1.47
C ASP A 67 -9.75 4.82 1.81
N VAL A 68 -9.30 4.57 3.05
CA VAL A 68 -9.10 3.24 3.62
C VAL A 68 -10.03 3.03 4.82
N ILE A 69 -10.64 1.85 4.88
CA ILE A 69 -11.42 1.38 6.02
C ILE A 69 -10.83 0.05 6.47
N TYR A 70 -10.67 -0.12 7.78
CA TYR A 70 -10.17 -1.34 8.38
C TYR A 70 -11.33 -2.26 8.78
N LEU A 71 -11.32 -3.48 8.26
CA LEU A 71 -12.38 -4.47 8.50
C LEU A 71 -12.00 -5.55 9.51
N GLY A 72 -10.70 -5.73 9.78
CA GLY A 72 -10.19 -6.68 10.77
C GLY A 72 -9.16 -6.02 11.69
N GLY A 73 -8.97 -6.59 12.88
CA GLY A 73 -8.03 -6.08 13.89
C GLY A 73 -6.58 -6.53 13.70
N ASN A 74 -5.67 -6.02 14.53
CA ASN A 74 -4.23 -6.30 14.45
C ASN A 74 -3.89 -7.79 14.32
N GLN A 75 -4.51 -8.65 15.14
CA GLN A 75 -4.24 -10.08 15.13
C GLN A 75 -4.71 -10.75 13.84
N GLU A 76 -5.86 -10.34 13.30
CA GLU A 76 -6.41 -10.90 12.07
C GLU A 76 -5.55 -10.47 10.87
N ILE A 77 -5.22 -9.18 10.78
CA ILE A 77 -4.32 -8.64 9.75
C ILE A 77 -2.97 -9.37 9.79
N PHE A 78 -2.38 -9.53 10.98
CA PHE A 78 -1.10 -10.22 11.13
C PHE A 78 -1.19 -11.71 10.76
N LYS A 79 -2.24 -12.41 11.19
CA LYS A 79 -2.47 -13.82 10.79
C LYS A 79 -2.64 -13.97 9.29
N SER A 80 -3.38 -13.06 8.66
CA SER A 80 -3.56 -13.06 7.21
C SER A 80 -2.25 -12.77 6.49
N TYR A 81 -1.42 -11.85 7.01
CA TYR A 81 -0.07 -11.57 6.50
C TYR A 81 0.84 -12.80 6.55
N VAL A 82 0.92 -13.46 7.72
CA VAL A 82 1.71 -14.68 7.90
C VAL A 82 1.19 -15.82 7.01
N ARG A 83 -0.13 -15.98 6.90
CA ARG A 83 -0.75 -16.97 6.01
C ARG A 83 -0.45 -16.67 4.54
N TYR A 84 -0.46 -15.40 4.14
CA TYR A 84 -0.11 -15.00 2.78
C TYR A 84 1.31 -15.44 2.42
N LEU A 85 2.23 -15.32 3.38
CA LEU A 85 3.61 -15.78 3.25
C LEU A 85 3.79 -17.29 3.50
N ASN A 86 2.71 -18.08 3.45
CA ASN A 86 2.73 -19.54 3.69
C ASN A 86 3.39 -19.94 5.01
N ASN A 87 3.17 -19.17 6.08
CA ASN A 87 3.77 -19.34 7.41
C ASN A 87 5.31 -19.21 7.44
N THR A 88 5.90 -18.65 6.39
CA THR A 88 7.32 -18.29 6.38
C THR A 88 7.44 -16.77 6.51
N ILE A 89 8.14 -16.27 7.53
CA ILE A 89 8.46 -14.83 7.58
C ILE A 89 9.66 -14.62 6.67
N THR A 90 9.40 -14.52 5.37
CA THR A 90 10.39 -14.05 4.39
C THR A 90 10.42 -12.53 4.37
N GLN A 91 11.55 -11.95 3.97
CA GLN A 91 11.72 -10.51 3.76
C GLN A 91 10.87 -10.06 2.58
N SER A 92 9.58 -9.85 2.79
CA SER A 92 8.62 -9.53 1.74
C SER A 92 7.77 -8.33 2.12
N VAL A 93 7.60 -7.44 1.17
CA VAL A 93 6.57 -6.40 1.21
C VAL A 93 5.46 -6.81 0.25
N ILE A 94 4.24 -6.88 0.76
CA ILE A 94 3.05 -7.21 -0.01
C ILE A 94 2.28 -5.91 -0.25
N PHE A 95 2.14 -5.54 -1.51
CA PHE A 95 1.31 -4.43 -1.93
C PHE A 95 -0.14 -4.86 -2.15
N GLY A 96 -1.07 -3.95 -1.90
CA GLY A 96 -2.40 -4.04 -2.45
C GLY A 96 -2.38 -4.10 -3.96
N ALA A 97 -3.49 -4.55 -4.53
CA ALA A 97 -3.63 -4.67 -5.97
C ALA A 97 -4.88 -3.96 -6.49
N GLU A 98 -4.84 -3.53 -7.74
CA GLU A 98 -5.92 -2.87 -8.44
C GLU A 98 -6.08 -3.38 -9.88
N LYS A 99 -7.18 -2.98 -10.52
CA LYS A 99 -7.50 -3.35 -11.91
C LYS A 99 -6.83 -2.48 -12.95
N ASN A 100 -6.52 -1.22 -12.62
CA ASN A 100 -6.02 -0.26 -13.59
C ASN A 100 -4.49 -0.17 -13.49
N PHE A 101 -3.83 -0.08 -14.63
CA PHE A 101 -2.38 0.14 -14.64
C PHE A 101 -2.07 1.64 -14.51
N TRP A 102 -2.49 2.26 -13.39
CA TRP A 102 -2.30 3.70 -13.15
C TRP A 102 -0.82 4.02 -12.85
N PRO A 103 -0.24 5.15 -13.28
CA PRO A 103 -0.81 6.23 -14.09
C PRO A 103 -0.77 5.97 -15.60
N TYR A 104 -0.30 4.79 -16.04
CA TYR A 104 -0.16 4.46 -17.46
C TYR A 104 -1.49 4.16 -18.16
N PHE A 105 -2.60 4.11 -17.41
CA PHE A 105 -3.96 4.03 -17.90
C PHE A 105 -4.69 5.36 -17.68
N SER A 106 -5.28 5.92 -18.74
CA SER A 106 -6.10 7.14 -18.67
C SER A 106 -7.57 6.79 -18.51
N LEU A 107 -8.14 7.09 -17.34
CA LEU A 107 -9.56 6.87 -17.05
C LEU A 107 -10.48 7.68 -17.99
N GLY A 108 -10.09 8.92 -18.32
CA GLY A 108 -10.88 9.79 -19.20
C GLY A 108 -10.89 9.35 -20.67
N ARG A 109 -9.85 8.60 -21.09
CA ARG A 109 -9.75 8.07 -22.46
C ARG A 109 -10.14 6.59 -22.56
N GLY A 110 -10.34 5.91 -21.43
CA GLY A 110 -10.57 4.47 -21.39
C GLY A 110 -9.42 3.65 -22.02
N ALA A 111 -8.21 4.21 -22.09
CA ALA A 111 -7.12 3.67 -22.89
C ALA A 111 -5.77 3.80 -22.18
N LEU A 112 -4.86 2.90 -22.55
CA LEU A 112 -3.45 2.93 -22.16
C LEU A 112 -2.72 4.11 -22.83
N LEU A 113 -1.77 4.70 -22.11
CA LEU A 113 -0.84 5.69 -22.66
C LEU A 113 0.17 5.00 -23.61
N PRO A 114 0.79 5.70 -24.57
CA PRO A 114 1.65 5.08 -25.58
C PRO A 114 2.75 4.16 -25.02
N ASP A 115 3.42 4.56 -23.94
CA ASP A 115 4.49 3.75 -23.31
C ASP A 115 3.99 2.63 -22.40
N ALA A 116 2.68 2.57 -22.13
CA ALA A 116 2.11 1.62 -21.20
C ALA A 116 2.15 0.18 -21.72
N TYR A 117 2.04 -0.03 -23.04
CA TYR A 117 2.05 -1.36 -23.64
C TYR A 117 3.38 -2.09 -23.41
N ARG A 118 4.51 -1.42 -23.68
CA ARG A 118 5.85 -1.97 -23.43
C ARG A 118 6.08 -2.29 -21.95
N ARG A 119 5.59 -1.40 -21.06
CA ARG A 119 5.66 -1.64 -19.61
C ARG A 119 4.80 -2.82 -19.20
N LEU A 120 3.62 -2.97 -19.78
CA LEU A 120 2.71 -4.07 -19.48
C LEU A 120 3.30 -5.43 -19.90
N GLU A 121 4.03 -5.49 -21.01
CA GLU A 121 4.75 -6.70 -21.44
C GLU A 121 5.79 -7.15 -20.41
N GLN A 122 6.52 -6.21 -19.84
CA GLN A 122 7.55 -6.44 -18.82
C GLN A 122 7.00 -6.63 -17.40
N TYR A 123 5.75 -6.23 -17.17
CA TYR A 123 5.10 -6.35 -15.88
C TYR A 123 4.86 -7.83 -15.52
N PRO A 124 5.04 -8.23 -14.24
CA PRO A 124 4.74 -9.59 -13.81
C PRO A 124 3.36 -10.08 -14.26
N LYS A 125 3.29 -11.33 -14.71
CA LYS A 125 2.05 -11.96 -15.20
C LYS A 125 1.45 -12.83 -14.11
N PHE A 126 0.16 -12.64 -13.84
CA PHE A 126 -0.58 -13.31 -12.77
C PHE A 126 -1.74 -14.17 -13.29
N GLY A 127 -1.65 -14.63 -14.55
CA GLY A 127 -2.72 -15.40 -15.20
C GLY A 127 -4.05 -14.65 -15.18
N ASN A 128 -5.09 -15.30 -14.63
CA ASN A 128 -6.46 -14.78 -14.57
C ASN A 128 -6.81 -14.09 -13.25
N ASP A 129 -5.81 -13.64 -12.49
CA ASP A 129 -6.06 -12.96 -11.23
C ASP A 129 -6.78 -11.61 -11.45
N PRO A 130 -7.77 -11.27 -10.60
CA PRO A 130 -8.67 -10.14 -10.85
C PRO A 130 -8.02 -8.76 -10.71
N TYR A 131 -6.90 -8.65 -10.00
CA TYR A 131 -6.19 -7.40 -9.72
C TYR A 131 -4.70 -7.54 -10.04
N PRO A 132 -4.27 -7.40 -11.30
CA PRO A 132 -2.90 -7.73 -11.69
C PRO A 132 -1.88 -6.61 -11.38
N PHE A 133 -2.31 -5.39 -11.04
CA PHE A 133 -1.42 -4.25 -10.86
C PHE A 133 -1.29 -3.90 -9.39
N ALA A 134 -0.07 -3.55 -8.94
CA ALA A 134 0.14 -3.08 -7.56
C ALA A 134 -0.58 -1.76 -7.32
N ASN A 135 -0.82 -1.42 -6.06
CA ASN A 135 -1.32 -0.12 -5.60
C ASN A 135 -0.42 0.42 -4.48
N ALA A 136 0.10 1.63 -4.64
CA ALA A 136 1.04 2.28 -3.74
C ALA A 136 0.40 2.83 -2.46
N GLY A 137 -0.94 2.95 -2.44
CA GLY A 137 -1.71 3.45 -1.32
C GLY A 137 -1.82 2.47 -0.16
N LEU A 138 -1.43 1.21 -0.32
CA LEU A 138 -1.55 0.20 0.73
C LEU A 138 -0.55 -0.94 0.56
N TRP A 139 0.19 -1.24 1.62
CA TRP A 139 1.14 -2.35 1.65
C TRP A 139 1.50 -2.75 3.09
N ILE A 140 1.95 -3.98 3.26
CA ILE A 140 2.37 -4.54 4.55
C ILE A 140 3.70 -5.28 4.40
N GLY A 141 4.57 -5.17 5.39
CA GLY A 141 5.84 -5.88 5.42
C GLY A 141 6.54 -5.73 6.76
N ASP A 142 7.58 -6.52 7.00
CA ASP A 142 8.46 -6.27 8.15
C ASP A 142 9.20 -4.94 8.00
N VAL A 143 9.53 -4.31 9.14
CA VAL A 143 10.13 -2.97 9.19
C VAL A 143 11.45 -2.88 8.41
N SER A 144 12.28 -3.93 8.42
CA SER A 144 13.56 -3.92 7.70
C SER A 144 13.34 -3.93 6.18
N SER A 145 12.47 -4.81 5.69
CA SER A 145 12.12 -4.89 4.26
C SER A 145 11.44 -3.60 3.80
N ALA A 146 10.53 -3.06 4.61
CA ALA A 146 9.88 -1.76 4.38
C ALA A 146 10.89 -0.61 4.27
N ALA A 147 11.84 -0.52 5.19
CA ALA A 147 12.86 0.54 5.20
C ALA A 147 13.74 0.48 3.97
N ASN A 148 14.15 -0.72 3.56
CA ASN A 148 14.97 -0.90 2.38
C ASN A 148 14.20 -0.60 1.08
N LEU A 149 12.96 -1.07 0.96
CA LEU A 149 12.08 -0.75 -0.16
C LEU A 149 11.89 0.75 -0.30
N VAL A 150 11.48 1.44 0.77
CA VAL A 150 11.17 2.88 0.75
C VAL A 150 12.41 3.71 0.42
N ARG A 151 13.59 3.34 0.93
CA ARG A 151 14.86 3.99 0.56
C ARG A 151 15.11 3.95 -0.94
N ASN A 152 14.92 2.79 -1.57
CA ASN A 152 15.11 2.65 -3.01
C ASN A 152 13.99 3.31 -3.82
N TRP A 153 12.77 3.34 -3.29
CA TRP A 153 11.65 4.06 -3.89
C TRP A 153 11.96 5.54 -4.03
N LEU A 154 12.55 6.15 -2.99
CA LEU A 154 12.99 7.55 -3.03
C LEU A 154 14.06 7.80 -4.10
N THR A 155 15.06 6.93 -4.23
CA THR A 155 16.18 7.13 -5.17
C THR A 155 15.81 6.89 -6.64
N PHE A 156 14.79 6.08 -6.91
CA PHE A 156 14.47 5.66 -8.28
C PHE A 156 13.92 6.78 -9.18
N ASN A 157 13.55 7.92 -8.61
CA ASN A 157 12.73 8.92 -9.31
C ASN A 157 13.37 10.31 -9.36
N ASP A 158 14.65 10.48 -9.01
CA ASP A 158 15.26 11.79 -8.75
C ASP A 158 15.07 12.83 -9.87
N ASN A 159 14.99 12.38 -11.13
CA ASN A 159 14.87 13.24 -12.32
C ASN A 159 13.45 13.38 -12.92
N ASP A 160 12.40 12.81 -12.33
CA ASP A 160 11.03 12.90 -12.88
C ASP A 160 10.26 14.11 -12.31
N PRO A 161 9.94 15.15 -13.11
CA PRO A 161 9.18 16.30 -12.63
C PRO A 161 7.71 15.97 -12.29
N ASN A 162 7.18 14.83 -12.75
CA ASN A 162 5.82 14.37 -12.49
C ASN A 162 5.75 13.28 -11.41
N LYS A 163 6.72 13.28 -10.48
CA LYS A 163 6.97 12.40 -9.31
C LYS A 163 5.75 11.81 -8.59
N ASP A 164 5.06 10.88 -9.23
CA ASP A 164 3.99 10.14 -8.59
C ASP A 164 4.51 8.87 -7.90
N ASP A 165 3.94 8.54 -6.74
CA ASP A 165 4.31 7.38 -5.93
C ASP A 165 4.01 6.07 -6.66
N GLN A 166 2.82 5.93 -7.25
CA GLN A 166 2.43 4.75 -8.02
C GLN A 166 3.33 4.55 -9.24
N GLY A 167 3.60 5.62 -9.99
CA GLY A 167 4.47 5.58 -11.16
C GLY A 167 5.86 5.06 -10.81
N ALA A 168 6.44 5.56 -9.71
CA ALA A 168 7.73 5.11 -9.20
C ALA A 168 7.70 3.65 -8.71
N LEU A 169 6.64 3.24 -8.00
CA LEU A 169 6.46 1.84 -7.58
C LEU A 169 6.43 0.91 -8.79
N HIS A 170 5.68 1.23 -9.83
CA HIS A 170 5.66 0.40 -11.03
C HIS A 170 7.02 0.33 -11.72
N LYS A 171 7.77 1.43 -11.79
CA LYS A 171 9.12 1.40 -12.35
C LYS A 171 10.04 0.44 -11.57
N LEU A 172 9.95 0.45 -10.23
CA LEU A 172 10.65 -0.51 -9.37
C LEU A 172 10.21 -1.95 -9.62
N ILE A 173 8.90 -2.20 -9.65
CA ILE A 173 8.34 -3.53 -9.91
C ILE A 173 8.76 -4.05 -11.28
N LEU A 174 8.93 -3.22 -12.31
CA LEU A 174 9.38 -3.67 -13.63
C LEU A 174 10.81 -4.26 -13.60
N GLN A 175 11.64 -3.89 -12.63
CA GLN A 175 12.99 -4.43 -12.50
C GLN A 175 12.99 -5.80 -11.79
N GLN A 176 13.28 -6.86 -12.54
CA GLN A 176 13.32 -8.22 -11.99
C GLN A 176 14.23 -8.36 -10.78
N LYS A 177 15.48 -7.86 -10.89
CA LYS A 177 16.44 -7.88 -9.79
C LYS A 177 15.91 -7.19 -8.54
N PHE A 178 15.14 -6.10 -8.70
CA PHE A 178 14.54 -5.39 -7.58
C PHE A 178 13.46 -6.24 -6.90
N ARG A 179 12.56 -6.85 -7.68
CA ARG A 179 11.53 -7.76 -7.15
C ARG A 179 12.13 -8.91 -6.36
N GLU A 180 13.20 -9.52 -6.88
CA GLU A 180 13.90 -10.63 -6.23
C GLU A 180 14.64 -10.17 -4.96
N THR A 181 15.29 -9.01 -4.99
CA THR A 181 16.06 -8.48 -3.84
C THR A 181 15.15 -8.11 -2.67
N PHE A 182 13.96 -7.57 -2.93
CA PHE A 182 13.03 -7.10 -1.90
C PHE A 182 11.82 -8.02 -1.68
N SER A 183 11.84 -9.20 -2.32
CA SER A 183 10.74 -10.18 -2.40
C SER A 183 9.36 -9.52 -2.51
N ILE A 184 9.19 -8.61 -3.47
CA ILE A 184 7.96 -7.83 -3.60
C ILE A 184 6.83 -8.73 -4.10
N SER A 185 5.72 -8.71 -3.35
CA SER A 185 4.50 -9.43 -3.67
C SER A 185 3.35 -8.45 -3.94
N ILE A 186 2.38 -8.90 -4.73
CA ILE A 186 1.16 -8.13 -5.04
C ILE A 186 -0.03 -9.01 -4.65
N ASP A 187 -0.95 -8.49 -3.84
CA ASP A 187 -2.15 -9.21 -3.39
C ASP A 187 -3.23 -9.24 -4.49
N THR A 188 -2.95 -9.97 -5.56
CA THR A 188 -3.73 -10.02 -6.80
C THR A 188 -5.13 -10.62 -6.64
N ARG A 189 -5.43 -11.23 -5.49
CA ARG A 189 -6.70 -11.87 -5.15
C ARG A 189 -7.39 -11.26 -3.93
N SER A 190 -6.93 -10.10 -3.47
CA SER A 190 -7.53 -9.37 -2.35
C SER A 190 -7.69 -10.18 -1.05
N ARG A 191 -6.65 -10.92 -0.67
CA ARG A 191 -6.60 -11.69 0.58
C ARG A 191 -6.32 -10.82 1.80
N LEU A 192 -5.57 -9.74 1.62
CA LEU A 192 -5.20 -8.75 2.62
C LEU A 192 -5.88 -7.41 2.33
N PHE A 193 -5.99 -7.07 1.06
CA PHE A 193 -6.32 -5.74 0.59
C PHE A 193 -7.37 -5.77 -0.50
N LEU A 194 -8.44 -5.01 -0.31
CA LEU A 194 -9.45 -4.82 -1.34
C LEU A 194 -9.42 -3.39 -1.87
N CYS A 195 -8.94 -3.21 -3.10
CA CYS A 195 -9.11 -1.95 -3.81
C CYS A 195 -10.50 -1.90 -4.46
N CYS A 196 -11.32 -0.94 -4.06
CA CYS A 196 -12.71 -0.84 -4.51
C CYS A 196 -12.89 -0.06 -5.83
N VAL A 197 -11.83 0.53 -6.39
CA VAL A 197 -11.92 1.32 -7.63
C VAL A 197 -12.37 0.44 -8.80
N LYS A 198 -13.61 0.65 -9.27
CA LYS A 198 -14.28 -0.17 -10.30
C LYS A 198 -14.36 -1.67 -9.95
N THR A 199 -14.39 -1.98 -8.66
CA THR A 199 -14.66 -3.34 -8.18
C THR A 199 -16.16 -3.54 -8.13
N ASN A 200 -16.65 -4.63 -8.75
CA ASN A 200 -18.04 -5.01 -8.65
C ASN A 200 -18.27 -5.55 -7.22
N LEU A 201 -18.99 -4.78 -6.41
CA LEU A 201 -19.27 -5.11 -5.02
C LEU A 201 -20.27 -6.26 -4.86
N ASN A 202 -20.96 -6.69 -5.92
CA ASN A 202 -22.00 -7.74 -5.86
C ASN A 202 -21.47 -9.10 -5.39
N ASN A 203 -20.17 -9.36 -5.56
CA ASN A 203 -19.53 -10.59 -5.10
C ASN A 203 -18.79 -10.44 -3.76
N ILE A 204 -18.79 -9.25 -3.17
CA ILE A 204 -18.21 -9.01 -1.85
C ILE A 204 -19.27 -9.30 -0.81
N ARG A 205 -19.23 -10.50 -0.24
CA ARG A 205 -19.99 -10.82 0.96
C ARG A 205 -19.22 -10.24 2.15
N LEU A 206 -19.69 -9.10 2.68
CA LEU A 206 -19.28 -8.68 4.01
C LEU A 206 -19.74 -9.77 4.98
N TRP A 207 -18.79 -10.52 5.54
CA TRP A 207 -19.11 -11.44 6.63
C TRP A 207 -19.71 -10.59 7.75
N LYS A 208 -20.92 -10.96 8.21
CA LYS A 208 -21.56 -10.27 9.34
C LYS A 208 -20.56 -10.26 10.50
N VAL A 209 -20.04 -9.09 10.83
CA VAL A 209 -19.32 -8.88 12.08
C VAL A 209 -20.29 -9.25 13.20
N PRO A 210 -19.94 -10.16 14.13
CA PRO A 210 -20.79 -10.44 15.28
C PRO A 210 -21.07 -9.12 16.01
N THR A 211 -22.33 -8.71 16.05
CA THR A 211 -22.80 -7.44 16.63
C THR A 211 -22.70 -7.36 18.16
N LYS A 212 -21.85 -8.18 18.79
CA LYS A 212 -21.57 -8.08 20.22
C LYS A 212 -20.22 -7.40 20.44
N VAL A 213 -20.20 -6.09 20.23
CA VAL A 213 -19.24 -5.24 20.94
C VAL A 213 -19.79 -5.16 22.37
N GLY A 214 -19.23 -5.97 23.27
CA GLY A 214 -19.50 -5.85 24.70
C GLY A 214 -19.05 -4.47 25.21
N PRO A 215 -19.66 -3.96 26.29
CA PRO A 215 -19.26 -2.67 26.84
C PRO A 215 -17.93 -2.86 27.56
N TYR A 216 -16.83 -2.40 26.98
CA TYR A 216 -15.58 -2.27 27.70
C TYR A 216 -15.19 -0.80 27.71
N LEU A 217 -15.52 -0.19 28.86
CA LEU A 217 -14.71 0.82 29.55
C LEU A 217 -13.32 0.24 29.88
#